data_AF-A0A3N5KD71-F1
#
_entry.id   AF-A0A3N5KD71-F1
#
_cell.length_a   1.000
_cell.length_b   1.000
_cell.length_c   1.000
_cell.angle_alpha   90.00
_cell.angle_beta   90.00
_cell.angle_gamma   90.00
#
_symmetry.space_group_name_H-M   'P 1'
#
loop_
_entity.id
_entity.type
_entity.pdbx_description
1 polymer ?
#
loop_
_entity_poly.entity_id
_entity_poly.type
_entity_poly.pdbx_seq_one_letter_code
_entity_poly.pdbx_strand_id
1 'polypeptide(L)' 'MQKSASERCGWAKTELSIAYHDAEWGVPVHDDRLLFEFLVLEGAQAGLSWETILKKRLAYRIAFDNFEIQTV' A
#
# COMPACT_ATOMS: atom_id res chain seq x y z
N MET A 1 17.72 -7.18 9.27
CA MET A 1 17.95 -8.54 8.73
C MET A 1 17.18 -8.62 7.41
N GLN A 2 17.85 -8.89 6.29
CA GLN A 2 17.21 -8.84 4.96
C GLN A 2 16.59 -10.22 4.67
N LYS A 3 15.27 -10.28 4.44
CA LYS A 3 14.58 -11.55 4.13
C LYS A 3 15.14 -12.16 2.84
N SER A 4 15.30 -13.47 2.82
CA SER A 4 15.67 -14.23 1.61
C SER A 4 14.48 -14.37 0.66
N ALA A 5 14.73 -14.68 -0.62
CA ALA A 5 13.65 -14.79 -1.62
C ALA A 5 12.62 -15.89 -1.30
N SER A 6 13.03 -16.98 -0.63
CA SER A 6 12.14 -18.07 -0.21
C SER A 6 11.26 -17.73 0.99
N GLU A 7 11.58 -16.67 1.74
CA GLU A 7 10.81 -16.21 2.90
C GLU A 7 9.76 -15.15 2.54
N ARG A 8 9.73 -14.70 1.28
CA ARG A 8 8.73 -13.73 0.79
C ARG A 8 7.57 -14.42 0.11
N CYS A 9 6.40 -13.80 0.20
CA CYS A 9 5.24 -14.21 -0.58
C CYS A 9 5.57 -14.13 -2.08
N GLY A 10 5.08 -15.10 -2.87
CA GLY A 10 5.41 -15.23 -4.29
C GLY A 10 4.98 -14.06 -5.19
N TRP A 11 4.17 -13.13 -4.68
CA TRP A 11 3.75 -11.92 -5.39
C TRP A 11 4.75 -10.74 -5.25
N ALA A 12 5.63 -10.75 -4.25
CA ALA A 12 6.59 -9.67 -4.01
C ALA A 12 7.84 -9.85 -4.90
N LYS A 13 7.76 -9.42 -6.16
CA LYS A 13 8.80 -9.68 -7.19
C LYS A 13 9.61 -8.45 -7.62
N THR A 14 9.06 -7.26 -7.45
CA THR A 14 9.71 -5.99 -7.83
C THR A 14 10.26 -5.30 -6.59
N GLU A 15 11.25 -4.42 -6.74
CA GLU A 15 11.81 -3.68 -5.58
C GLU A 15 10.73 -2.95 -4.78
N LEU A 16 9.77 -2.32 -5.48
CA LEU A 16 8.65 -1.62 -4.86
C LEU A 16 7.73 -2.57 -4.09
N SER A 17 7.36 -3.71 -4.69
CA SER A 17 6.48 -4.69 -4.03
C SER A 17 7.19 -5.44 -2.90
N ILE A 18 8.51 -5.64 -2.99
CA ILE A 18 9.35 -6.19 -1.93
C ILE A 18 9.41 -5.24 -0.74
N ALA A 19 9.67 -3.95 -0.97
CA ALA A 19 9.72 -2.95 0.09
C ALA A 19 8.37 -2.85 0.82
N TYR A 20 7.26 -2.79 0.06
CA TYR A 20 5.91 -2.81 0.62
C TYR A 20 5.63 -4.10 1.41
N HIS A 21 5.96 -5.28 0.85
CA HIS A 21 5.80 -6.56 1.53
C HIS A 21 6.55 -6.63 2.85
N ASP A 22 7.80 -6.19 2.86
CA ASP A 22 8.69 -6.35 4.02
C ASP A 22 8.37 -5.37 5.15
N ALA A 23 7.85 -4.17 4.83
CA ALA A 23 7.68 -3.09 5.79
C ALA A 23 6.22 -2.75 6.14
N GLU A 24 5.26 -3.03 5.25
CA GLU A 24 3.88 -2.56 5.40
C GLU A 24 2.85 -3.69 5.37
N TRP A 25 3.02 -4.66 4.47
CA TRP A 25 2.02 -5.71 4.28
C TRP A 25 1.96 -6.68 5.47
N GLY A 26 0.77 -6.82 6.06
CA GLY A 26 0.55 -7.69 7.22
C GLY A 26 1.08 -7.14 8.54
N VAL A 27 1.61 -5.90 8.56
CA VAL A 27 1.98 -5.21 9.80
C VAL A 27 0.71 -4.60 10.43
N PRO A 28 0.41 -4.86 11.71
CA PRO A 28 -0.76 -4.28 12.37
C PRO A 28 -0.71 -2.75 12.39
N VAL A 29 -1.80 -2.12 11.96
CA VAL A 29 -1.99 -0.66 11.95
C VAL A 29 -3.23 -0.32 12.78
N HIS A 30 -3.11 0.71 13.63
CA HIS A 30 -4.20 1.23 14.47
C HIS A 30 -4.45 2.72 14.23
N ASP A 31 -3.83 3.30 13.20
CA ASP A 31 -4.06 4.69 12.78
C ASP A 31 -5.24 4.73 11.81
N ASP A 32 -6.33 5.40 12.20
CA ASP A 32 -7.58 5.42 11.44
C ASP A 32 -7.41 6.01 10.03
N ARG A 33 -6.56 7.03 9.89
CA ARG A 33 -6.29 7.68 8.59
C ARG A 33 -5.58 6.72 7.65
N LEU A 34 -4.57 5.99 8.13
CA LEU A 34 -3.84 5.02 7.34
C LEU A 34 -4.72 3.81 6.98
N LEU A 35 -5.58 3.36 7.89
CA LEU A 35 -6.58 2.33 7.60
C LEU A 35 -7.56 2.78 6.51
N PHE A 36 -8.03 4.03 6.59
CA PHE A 36 -8.90 4.62 5.57
C PHE A 36 -8.19 4.76 4.21
N GLU A 37 -6.94 5.23 4.19
CA GLU A 37 -6.11 5.27 2.98
C GLU A 37 -6.04 3.87 2.33
N PHE A 38 -5.70 2.82 3.09
CA PHE A 38 -5.63 1.46 2.54
C PHE A 38 -6.97 0.97 2.02
N LEU A 39 -8.07 1.18 2.75
CA LEU A 39 -9.41 0.77 2.33
C LEU A 39 -9.79 1.37 0.97
N VAL A 40 -9.51 2.66 0.76
CA VAL A 40 -9.79 3.35 -0.51
C VAL A 40 -8.88 2.83 -1.63
N LEU A 41 -7.59 2.66 -1.36
CA LEU A 41 -6.62 2.18 -2.35
C LEU A 41 -6.92 0.74 -2.82
N GLU A 42 -7.39 -0.12 -1.93
CA GLU A 42 -7.85 -1.48 -2.27
C GLU A 42 -9.04 -1.45 -3.25
N GLY A 43 -10.00 -0.54 -3.02
CA GLY A 43 -11.12 -0.33 -3.96
C GLY A 43 -10.66 0.17 -5.33
N ALA A 44 -9.69 1.09 -5.36
CA ALA A 44 -9.11 1.61 -6.58
C ALA A 44 -8.35 0.55 -7.40
N GLN A 45 -8.00 -0.60 -6.80
CA GLN A 45 -7.31 -1.69 -7.47
C GLN A 45 -8.18 -2.47 -8.46
N ALA A 46 -9.49 -2.29 -8.50
CA ALA A 46 -10.39 -3.08 -9.35
C ALA A 46 -9.93 -3.11 -10.82
N GLY A 47 -9.53 -4.30 -11.30
CA GLY A 47 -9.02 -4.50 -12.67
C GLY A 47 -7.56 -4.11 -12.91
N LEU A 48 -6.80 -3.74 -11.87
CA LEU A 48 -5.41 -3.34 -11.92
C LEU A 48 -4.51 -4.20 -11.02
N SER A 49 -3.19 -4.09 -11.20
CA SER A 49 -2.23 -4.67 -10.26
C SER A 49 -2.04 -3.77 -9.03
N TRP A 50 -1.78 -4.36 -7.86
CA TRP A 50 -1.45 -3.59 -6.65
C TRP A 50 -0.21 -2.70 -6.85
N GLU A 51 0.77 -3.14 -7.63
CA GLU A 51 1.92 -2.31 -7.99
C GLU A 51 1.54 -1.02 -8.73
N THR A 52 0.49 -1.06 -9.56
CA THR A 52 -0.05 0.16 -10.19
C THR A 52 -0.56 1.14 -9.15
N ILE A 53 -1.23 0.63 -8.11
CA ILE A 53 -1.73 1.44 -7.00
C ILE A 53 -0.58 2.00 -6.16
N LEU A 54 0.40 1.18 -5.78
CA LEU A 54 1.60 1.63 -5.05
C LEU A 54 2.35 2.74 -5.80
N LYS A 55 2.52 2.64 -7.12
CA LYS A 55 3.13 3.68 -7.95
C LYS A 55 2.34 4.99 -7.96
N LYS A 56 1.02 4.93 -7.80
CA LYS A 56 0.13 6.10 -7.77
C LYS A 56 -0.17 6.60 -6.36
N ARG A 57 0.26 5.92 -5.30
CA ARG A 57 -0.11 6.20 -3.90
C ARG A 57 0.15 7.65 -3.49
N LEU A 58 1.29 8.24 -3.88
CA LEU A 58 1.57 9.65 -3.61
C LEU A 58 0.59 10.59 -4.33
N ALA A 59 0.23 10.28 -5.58
CA ALA A 59 -0.75 11.06 -6.32
C ALA A 59 -2.15 10.97 -5.69
N TYR A 60 -2.53 9.79 -5.17
CA TYR A 60 -3.75 9.63 -4.38
C TYR A 60 -3.71 10.46 -3.10
N ARG A 61 -2.62 10.44 -2.34
CA ARG A 61 -2.48 11.31 -1.16
C ARG A 61 -2.65 12.78 -1.49
N ILE A 62 -2.11 13.26 -2.61
CA ILE A 62 -2.30 14.66 -3.02
C ILE A 62 -3.76 14.92 -3.43
N ALA A 63 -4.38 14.01 -4.19
CA ALA A 63 -5.73 14.19 -4.72
C ALA A 63 -6.83 14.07 -3.65
N PHE A 64 -6.56 13.40 -2.54
CA PHE A 64 -7.51 13.13 -1.45
C PHE A 64 -7.10 13.84 -0.14
N ASP A 65 -6.41 14.99 -0.21
CA ASP A 65 -6.00 15.80 0.94
C ASP A 65 -5.33 14.98 2.06
N ASN A 66 -4.37 14.16 1.66
CA ASN A 66 -3.62 13.20 2.49
C ASN A 66 -4.52 12.24 3.30
N PHE A 67 -5.71 11.94 2.78
CA PHE A 67 -6.74 11.11 3.39
C PHE A 67 -7.24 11.64 4.74
N GLU A 68 -7.12 12.94 5.00
CA GLU A 68 -7.71 13.58 6.18
C GLU A 68 -9.25 13.44 6.14
N ILE A 69 -9.79 12.60 7.03
CA ILE A 69 -11.20 12.17 7.03
C ILE A 69 -12.18 13.37 7.05
N GLN A 70 -11.79 14.48 7.66
CA GLN A 70 -12.65 15.67 7.79
C GLN A 70 -12.74 16.52 6.51
N THR A 71 -11.77 16.38 5.61
CA THR A 71 -11.61 17.29 4.45
C THR A 71 -11.69 16.58 3.10
N VAL A 72 -11.50 15.25 3.08
CA VAL A 72 -11.55 14.41 1.89
C VAL A 72 -12.94 14.25 1.28
#